data_AF-A0A849P462-F1
#
_entry.id   AF-A0A849P462-F1
#
_cell.length_a   1.000
_cell.length_b   1.000
_cell.length_c   1.000
_cell.angle_alpha   90.00
_cell.angle_beta   90.00
_cell.angle_gamma   90.00
#
_symmetry.space_group_name_H-M   'P 1'
#
loop_
_entity.id
_entity.type
_entity.pdbx_description
1 polymer ?
#
loop_
_entity_poly.entity_id
_entity_poly.type
_entity_poly.pdbx_seq_one_letter_code
_entity_poly.pdbx_strand_id
1 'polypeptide(L)'
;MNSEQIKLLRDNAKLAESDRSWASLSRFLALVNPQDIVSLCDELLALRAGNSKTPSIRPSKQALEQLFNAEVMVPACDKIKNGYAIRYAGFTVDESKMGPEEGLEWTAQERHIHQWRKTGELNIFIQQLEQEAAIPTWKLTVEVGKRKNYEGTLIFRYIREDHATSQQLSFL
;
A
#
# COMPACT_ATOMS: atom_id res chain seq x y z
N MET A 1 24.16 10.53 3.54
CA MET A 1 25.33 11.16 2.87
C MET A 1 25.15 12.67 2.86
N ASN A 2 26.22 13.45 3.03
CA ASN A 2 26.19 14.90 2.85
C ASN A 2 26.23 15.29 1.34
N SER A 3 25.99 16.56 1.05
CA SER A 3 25.94 17.10 -0.32
C SER A 3 27.23 16.86 -1.12
N GLU A 4 28.40 16.97 -0.48
CA GLU A 4 29.70 16.73 -1.10
C GLU A 4 29.91 15.26 -1.46
N GLN A 5 29.47 14.33 -0.60
CA GLN A 5 29.53 12.89 -0.86
C GLN A 5 28.64 12.48 -2.04
N ILE A 6 27.44 13.07 -2.16
CA ILE A 6 26.52 12.80 -3.28
C ILE A 6 27.12 13.32 -4.59
N LYS A 7 27.74 14.50 -4.57
CA LYS A 7 28.42 15.07 -5.73
C LYS A 7 29.58 14.18 -6.18
N LEU A 8 30.43 13.75 -5.25
CA LEU A 8 31.53 12.83 -5.51
C LEU A 8 31.05 11.50 -6.12
N LEU A 9 29.96 10.92 -5.59
CA LEU A 9 29.35 9.70 -6.12
C LEU A 9 28.86 9.90 -7.56
N ARG A 10 28.17 11.02 -7.84
CA ARG A 10 27.65 11.35 -9.16
C ARG A 10 28.76 11.57 -10.20
N ASP A 11 29.83 12.23 -9.81
CA ASP A 11 30.97 12.50 -10.71
C ASP A 11 31.70 11.20 -11.05
N ASN A 12 31.88 10.30 -10.08
CA ASN A 12 32.48 8.98 -10.32
C ASN A 12 31.56 8.03 -11.09
N ALA A 13 30.23 8.13 -10.91
CA ALA A 13 29.27 7.38 -11.72
C ALA A 13 29.35 7.78 -13.22
N LYS A 14 29.40 9.09 -13.51
CA LYS A 14 29.56 9.61 -14.87
C LYS A 14 30.88 9.19 -15.51
N LEU A 15 31.96 9.19 -14.74
CA LEU A 15 33.26 8.71 -15.19
C LEU A 15 33.23 7.21 -15.50
N ALA A 16 32.63 6.40 -14.65
CA ALA A 16 32.49 4.96 -14.88
C ALA A 16 31.63 4.64 -16.12
N GLU A 17 30.57 5.43 -16.37
CA GLU A 17 29.68 5.26 -17.53
C GLU A 17 30.38 5.60 -18.86
N SER A 18 31.22 6.64 -18.86
CA SER A 18 31.89 7.16 -20.06
C SER A 18 33.20 6.44 -20.39
N ASP A 19 34.09 6.25 -19.41
CA ASP A 19 35.43 5.66 -19.60
C ASP A 19 35.40 4.13 -19.57
N ARG A 20 34.50 3.52 -18.78
CA ARG A 20 34.30 2.05 -18.66
C ARG A 20 35.56 1.22 -18.37
N SER A 21 36.66 1.85 -17.97
CA SER A 21 37.86 1.15 -17.54
C SER A 21 37.66 0.50 -16.17
N TRP A 22 38.44 -0.55 -15.89
CA TRP A 22 38.39 -1.19 -14.58
C TRP A 22 38.71 -0.23 -13.44
N ALA A 23 39.60 0.75 -13.68
CA ALA A 23 40.00 1.73 -12.67
C ALA A 23 38.92 2.78 -12.37
N SER A 24 38.07 3.13 -13.34
CA SER A 24 36.92 4.02 -13.10
C SER A 24 35.76 3.27 -12.44
N LEU A 25 35.50 2.02 -12.86
CA LEU A 25 34.52 1.14 -12.23
C LEU A 25 34.89 0.82 -10.78
N SER A 26 36.15 0.49 -10.48
CA SER A 26 36.59 0.17 -9.13
C SER A 26 36.49 1.36 -8.18
N ARG A 27 36.79 2.58 -8.66
CA ARG A 27 36.62 3.81 -7.87
C ARG A 27 35.16 4.09 -7.56
N PHE A 28 34.28 3.92 -8.55
CA PHE A 28 32.84 4.06 -8.33
C PHE A 28 32.33 3.03 -7.31
N LEU A 29 32.67 1.75 -7.49
CA LEU A 29 32.25 0.67 -6.59
C LEU A 29 32.82 0.81 -5.17
N ALA A 30 34.01 1.40 -5.00
CA ALA A 30 34.59 1.66 -3.69
C ALA A 30 33.90 2.81 -2.92
N LEU A 31 33.27 3.75 -3.65
CA LEU A 31 32.48 4.85 -3.08
C LEU A 31 31.03 4.43 -2.80
N VAL A 32 30.61 3.31 -3.37
CA VAL A 32 29.28 2.74 -3.23
C VAL A 32 29.27 1.85 -2.00
N ASN A 33 28.64 2.31 -0.93
CA ASN A 33 28.19 1.41 0.12
C ASN A 33 26.87 0.76 -0.33
N PRO A 34 26.81 -0.58 -0.47
CA PRO A 34 25.59 -1.27 -0.88
C PRO A 34 24.38 -0.91 -0.02
N GLN A 35 24.58 -0.68 1.28
CA GLN A 35 23.50 -0.31 2.20
C GLN A 35 22.95 1.09 1.91
N ASP A 36 23.82 2.03 1.51
CA ASP A 36 23.40 3.39 1.18
C ASP A 36 22.68 3.44 -0.18
N ILE A 37 23.03 2.56 -1.14
CA ILE A 37 22.25 2.38 -2.37
C ILE A 37 20.86 1.83 -2.06
N VAL A 38 20.76 0.78 -1.25
CA VAL A 38 19.46 0.20 -0.89
C VAL A 38 18.59 1.27 -0.23
N SER A 39 19.15 2.04 0.71
CA SER A 39 18.46 3.14 1.36
C SER A 39 18.00 4.24 0.38
N LEU A 40 18.86 4.67 -0.55
CA LEU A 40 18.50 5.63 -1.60
C LEU A 40 17.45 5.09 -2.58
N CYS A 41 17.51 3.81 -2.92
CA CYS A 41 16.52 3.15 -3.75
C CYS A 41 15.17 3.05 -3.03
N ASP A 42 15.16 2.71 -1.75
CA ASP A 42 13.96 2.67 -0.92
C ASP A 42 13.35 4.07 -0.75
N GLU A 43 14.19 5.10 -0.55
CA GLU A 43 13.78 6.50 -0.50
C GLU A 43 13.21 6.97 -1.85
N LEU A 44 13.86 6.65 -2.96
CA LEU A 44 13.36 6.96 -4.31
C LEU A 44 12.07 6.19 -4.64
N LEU A 45 11.93 4.94 -4.18
CA LEU A 45 10.72 4.15 -4.33
C LEU A 45 9.59 4.71 -3.46
N ALA A 46 9.88 5.18 -2.25
CA ALA A 46 8.92 5.88 -1.38
C ALA A 46 8.48 7.22 -1.98
N LEU A 47 9.42 8.02 -2.51
CA LEU A 47 9.15 9.27 -3.23
C LEU A 47 8.35 9.02 -4.53
N ARG A 48 8.66 7.94 -5.25
CA ARG A 48 7.91 7.52 -6.44
C ARG A 48 6.52 7.00 -6.09
N ALA A 49 6.36 6.30 -4.97
CA ALA A 49 5.07 5.88 -4.44
C ALA A 49 4.22 7.11 -4.02
N GLY A 50 4.85 8.17 -3.52
CA GLY A 50 4.22 9.49 -3.31
C GLY A 50 3.72 10.16 -4.59
N ASN A 51 4.38 9.91 -5.72
CA ASN A 51 3.99 10.42 -7.03
C ASN A 51 3.08 9.49 -7.83
N SER A 52 2.81 8.26 -7.37
CA SER A 52 1.84 7.38 -8.02
C SER A 52 0.46 8.03 -7.97
N LYS A 53 -0.13 8.28 -9.16
CA LYS A 53 -1.48 8.86 -9.29
C LYS A 53 -2.55 8.02 -8.61
N THR A 54 -2.30 6.73 -8.38
CA THR A 54 -3.23 5.73 -7.87
C THR A 54 -2.50 4.88 -6.81
N PRO A 55 -3.10 4.61 -5.64
CA PRO A 55 -2.51 3.72 -4.65
C PRO A 55 -2.46 2.29 -5.20
N SER A 56 -1.44 1.52 -4.77
CA SER A 56 -1.36 0.11 -5.08
C SER A 56 -2.44 -0.67 -4.31
N ILE A 57 -3.07 -1.65 -4.95
CA ILE A 57 -3.99 -2.59 -4.29
C ILE A 57 -3.26 -3.55 -3.35
N ARG A 58 -1.98 -3.83 -3.64
CA ARG A 58 -1.19 -4.88 -3.00
C ARG A 58 -1.19 -4.83 -1.46
N PRO A 59 -0.98 -3.68 -0.79
CA PRO A 59 -0.99 -3.63 0.68
C PRO A 59 -2.34 -4.07 1.28
N SER A 60 -3.45 -3.54 0.78
CA SER A 60 -4.79 -3.93 1.24
C SER A 60 -5.11 -5.40 1.00
N LYS A 61 -4.68 -5.95 -0.15
CA LYS A 61 -4.88 -7.37 -0.46
C LYS A 61 -4.06 -8.26 0.46
N GLN A 62 -2.77 -7.95 0.63
CA GLN A 62 -1.87 -8.72 1.49
C GLN A 62 -2.31 -8.71 2.96
N ALA A 63 -2.74 -7.57 3.49
CA ALA A 63 -3.26 -7.49 4.85
C ALA A 63 -4.49 -8.39 5.04
N LEU A 64 -5.44 -8.37 4.08
CA LEU A 64 -6.60 -9.27 4.14
C LEU A 64 -6.19 -10.74 4.04
N GLU A 65 -5.31 -11.09 3.11
CA GLU A 65 -4.86 -12.49 2.94
C GLU A 65 -4.12 -13.01 4.17
N GLN A 66 -3.34 -12.15 4.84
CA GLN A 66 -2.63 -12.50 6.08
C GLN A 66 -3.60 -12.69 7.25
N LEU A 67 -4.54 -11.78 7.45
CA LEU A 67 -5.50 -11.85 8.55
C LEU A 67 -6.53 -12.99 8.37
N PHE A 68 -6.93 -13.27 7.12
CA PHE A 68 -7.83 -14.40 6.82
C PHE A 68 -7.09 -15.73 6.71
N ASN A 69 -5.77 -15.71 6.50
CA ASN A 69 -4.99 -16.88 6.09
C ASN A 69 -5.62 -17.61 4.88
N ALA A 70 -6.10 -16.82 3.91
CA ALA A 70 -6.84 -17.30 2.74
C ALA A 70 -6.64 -16.34 1.56
N GLU A 71 -6.80 -16.84 0.33
CA GLU A 71 -6.74 -15.99 -0.87
C GLU A 71 -7.94 -15.04 -0.92
N VAL A 72 -7.67 -13.79 -1.29
CA VAL A 72 -8.67 -12.73 -1.40
C VAL A 72 -8.84 -12.34 -2.86
N MET A 73 -10.11 -12.25 -3.29
CA MET A 73 -10.45 -11.87 -4.66
C MET A 73 -9.95 -10.48 -5.01
N VAL A 74 -9.74 -10.24 -6.31
CA VAL A 74 -9.30 -8.94 -6.82
C VAL A 74 -10.38 -7.89 -6.53
N PRO A 75 -10.03 -6.76 -5.88
CA PRO A 75 -11.00 -5.72 -5.55
C PRO A 75 -11.34 -4.82 -6.73
N ALA A 76 -12.42 -4.06 -6.59
CA ALA A 76 -12.67 -2.88 -7.42
C ALA A 76 -11.87 -1.68 -6.89
N CYS A 77 -11.30 -0.86 -7.79
CA CYS A 77 -10.57 0.36 -7.42
C CYS A 77 -11.19 1.57 -8.11
N ASP A 78 -11.84 2.42 -7.32
CA ASP A 78 -12.56 3.59 -7.81
C ASP A 78 -11.79 4.88 -7.46
N LYS A 79 -11.75 5.83 -8.40
CA LYS A 79 -11.32 7.20 -8.10
C LYS A 79 -12.44 7.93 -7.36
N ILE A 80 -12.11 8.57 -6.24
CA ILE A 80 -13.03 9.43 -5.46
C ILE A 80 -12.51 10.88 -5.44
N LYS A 81 -13.34 11.81 -4.95
CA LYS A 81 -13.05 13.26 -4.97
C LYS A 81 -11.65 13.63 -4.47
N ASN A 82 -11.18 12.98 -3.40
CA ASN A 82 -9.93 13.32 -2.71
C ASN A 82 -8.90 12.16 -2.72
N GLY A 83 -9.06 11.16 -3.59
CA GLY A 83 -8.20 9.97 -3.57
C GLY A 83 -8.81 8.77 -4.27
N TYR A 84 -8.68 7.59 -3.67
CA TYR A 84 -9.20 6.33 -4.21
C TYR A 84 -9.89 5.49 -3.12
N ALA A 85 -10.84 4.66 -3.56
CA ALA A 85 -11.49 3.66 -2.74
C ALA A 85 -11.26 2.28 -3.36
N ILE A 86 -10.61 1.39 -2.62
CA ILE A 86 -10.41 -0.01 -2.97
C ILE A 86 -11.46 -0.83 -2.22
N ARG A 87 -12.30 -1.57 -2.93
CA ARG A 87 -13.49 -2.23 -2.38
C ARG A 87 -13.40 -3.74 -2.55
N TYR A 88 -13.58 -4.43 -1.44
CA TYR A 88 -13.70 -5.87 -1.40
C TYR A 88 -15.13 -6.26 -0.98
N ALA A 89 -15.64 -7.34 -1.55
CA ALA A 89 -16.88 -7.96 -1.07
C ALA A 89 -16.65 -8.56 0.33
N GLY A 90 -17.65 -8.61 1.19
CA GLY A 90 -17.42 -9.19 2.51
C GLY A 90 -18.62 -9.32 3.46
N PHE A 91 -19.62 -8.46 3.32
CA PHE A 91 -20.73 -8.34 4.29
C PHE A 91 -22.07 -8.80 3.71
N THR A 92 -22.04 -9.60 2.64
CA THR A 92 -23.19 -10.11 1.90
C THR A 92 -23.70 -11.46 2.38
N VAL A 93 -23.01 -12.12 3.33
CA VAL A 93 -23.38 -13.45 3.82
C VAL A 93 -24.78 -13.47 4.42
N ASP A 94 -25.57 -14.41 3.93
CA ASP A 94 -26.88 -14.79 4.45
C ASP A 94 -26.81 -16.25 4.91
N GLU A 95 -26.97 -16.48 6.22
CA GLU A 95 -26.88 -17.83 6.82
C GLU A 95 -28.00 -18.77 6.40
N SER A 96 -29.09 -18.23 5.86
CA SER A 96 -30.19 -19.04 5.31
C SER A 96 -29.86 -19.64 3.94
N LYS A 97 -28.75 -19.22 3.32
CA LYS A 97 -28.34 -19.60 1.97
C LYS A 97 -26.96 -20.26 1.95
N MET A 98 -26.79 -21.21 1.05
CA MET A 98 -25.51 -21.89 0.83
C MET A 98 -24.44 -20.97 0.22
N GLY A 99 -24.88 -19.97 -0.55
CA GLY A 99 -24.02 -18.94 -1.12
C GLY A 99 -24.79 -17.80 -1.77
N PRO A 100 -24.09 -16.89 -2.48
CA PRO A 100 -24.69 -15.68 -3.06
C PRO A 100 -25.67 -16.00 -4.19
N GLU A 101 -25.39 -17.04 -4.96
CA GLU A 101 -26.20 -17.53 -6.08
C GLU A 101 -26.27 -19.06 -6.04
N GLU A 102 -27.22 -19.63 -6.78
CA GLU A 102 -27.39 -21.09 -6.84
C GLU A 102 -26.13 -21.77 -7.41
N GLY A 103 -25.56 -22.71 -6.65
CA GLY A 103 -24.34 -23.44 -7.03
C GLY A 103 -23.01 -22.73 -6.72
N LEU A 104 -23.04 -21.53 -6.14
CA LEU A 104 -21.85 -20.85 -5.62
C LEU A 104 -21.83 -20.92 -4.10
N GLU A 105 -20.63 -21.00 -3.52
CA GLU A 105 -20.43 -20.93 -2.07
C GLU A 105 -19.99 -19.53 -1.64
N TRP A 106 -20.32 -19.14 -0.41
CA TRP A 106 -19.74 -17.94 0.22
C TRP A 106 -18.23 -18.04 0.31
N THR A 107 -17.53 -16.96 -0.06
CA THR A 107 -16.07 -16.91 -0.01
C THR A 107 -15.55 -16.95 1.43
N ALA A 108 -14.31 -17.39 1.63
CA ALA A 108 -13.67 -17.40 2.95
C ALA A 108 -13.68 -16.01 3.59
N GLN A 109 -13.35 -14.97 2.81
CA GLN A 109 -13.42 -13.58 3.22
C GLN A 109 -14.79 -13.19 3.79
N GLU A 110 -15.86 -13.50 3.06
CA GLU A 110 -17.23 -13.18 3.46
C GLU A 110 -17.61 -13.90 4.76
N ARG A 111 -17.23 -15.18 4.90
CA ARG A 111 -17.49 -15.97 6.12
C ARG A 111 -16.74 -15.41 7.34
N HIS A 112 -15.46 -15.04 7.20
CA HIS A 112 -14.68 -14.48 8.29
C HIS A 112 -15.22 -13.13 8.76
N ILE A 113 -15.54 -12.24 7.82
CA ILE A 113 -16.14 -10.94 8.13
C ILE A 113 -17.48 -11.10 8.85
N HIS A 114 -18.32 -12.02 8.36
CA HIS A 114 -19.58 -12.34 9.01
C HIS A 114 -19.38 -12.87 10.45
N GLN A 115 -18.39 -13.73 10.68
CA GLN A 115 -18.07 -14.25 12.01
C GLN A 115 -17.63 -13.13 12.96
N TRP A 116 -16.73 -12.23 12.56
CA TRP A 116 -16.30 -11.11 13.39
C TRP A 116 -17.40 -10.10 13.70
N ARG A 117 -18.40 -10.00 12.82
CA ARG A 117 -19.62 -9.23 13.13
C ARG A 117 -20.42 -9.89 14.25
N LYS A 118 -20.56 -11.21 14.24
CA LYS A 118 -21.27 -11.95 15.29
C LYS A 118 -20.55 -11.88 16.63
N THR A 119 -19.23 -11.93 16.63
CA THR A 119 -18.42 -11.86 17.86
C THR A 119 -18.21 -10.43 18.38
N GLY A 120 -18.55 -9.40 17.58
CA GLY A 120 -18.37 -7.99 17.95
C GLY A 120 -16.93 -7.48 17.78
N GLU A 121 -16.05 -8.26 17.16
CA GLU A 121 -14.61 -7.96 16.99
C GLU A 121 -14.31 -7.14 15.73
N LEU A 122 -15.34 -6.80 14.96
CA LEU A 122 -15.19 -6.11 13.67
C LEU A 122 -14.38 -4.80 13.75
N ASN A 123 -14.56 -4.02 14.81
CA ASN A 123 -13.82 -2.77 14.98
C ASN A 123 -12.32 -3.02 15.21
N ILE A 124 -11.97 -4.09 15.92
CA ILE A 124 -10.57 -4.48 16.15
C ILE A 124 -9.93 -4.91 14.83
N PHE A 125 -10.64 -5.71 14.04
CA PHE A 125 -10.21 -6.12 12.71
C PHE A 125 -9.99 -4.92 11.77
N ILE A 126 -10.91 -3.95 11.76
CA ILE A 126 -10.76 -2.72 10.96
C ILE A 126 -9.50 -1.95 11.36
N GLN A 127 -9.22 -1.81 12.66
CA GLN A 127 -8.02 -1.13 13.14
C GLN A 127 -6.73 -1.86 12.74
N GLN A 128 -6.72 -3.20 12.77
CA GLN A 128 -5.58 -3.99 12.29
C GLN A 128 -5.34 -3.76 10.80
N LEU A 129 -6.40 -3.75 9.99
CA LEU A 129 -6.29 -3.46 8.56
C LEU A 129 -5.75 -2.06 8.27
N GLU A 130 -6.14 -1.04 9.05
CA GLU A 130 -5.61 0.31 8.90
C GLU A 130 -4.11 0.39 9.16
N GLN A 131 -3.59 -0.45 10.07
CA GLN A 131 -2.17 -0.51 10.38
C GLN A 131 -1.39 -1.28 9.31
N GLU A 132 -1.88 -2.46 8.91
CA GLU A 132 -1.16 -3.37 8.01
C GLU A 132 -1.22 -2.93 6.54
N ALA A 133 -2.30 -2.27 6.11
CA ALA A 133 -2.47 -1.84 4.72
C ALA A 133 -2.03 -0.38 4.46
N ALA A 134 -1.35 0.25 5.42
CA ALA A 134 -0.89 1.63 5.33
C ALA A 134 0.09 1.83 4.16
N ILE A 135 -0.06 2.96 3.44
CA ILE A 135 0.89 3.39 2.41
C ILE A 135 1.45 4.73 2.87
N PRO A 136 2.79 4.90 3.00
CA PRO A 136 3.40 6.07 3.65
C PRO A 136 2.94 7.45 3.18
N THR A 137 2.47 7.55 1.92
CA THR A 137 2.07 8.83 1.30
C THR A 137 0.56 8.99 1.15
N TRP A 138 -0.22 8.09 1.76
CA TRP A 138 -1.67 8.10 1.70
C TRP A 138 -2.24 7.98 3.10
N LYS A 139 -3.19 8.84 3.42
CA LYS A 139 -4.04 8.66 4.59
C LYS A 139 -5.03 7.54 4.31
N LEU A 140 -4.89 6.43 5.02
CA LEU A 140 -5.80 5.30 4.95
C LEU A 140 -6.93 5.46 5.97
N THR A 141 -8.15 5.09 5.56
CA THR A 141 -9.27 4.81 6.46
C THR A 141 -10.00 3.59 5.94
N VAL A 142 -10.33 2.64 6.80
CA VAL A 142 -11.07 1.43 6.41
C VAL A 142 -12.50 1.54 6.93
N GLU A 143 -13.47 1.44 6.03
CA GLU A 143 -14.89 1.56 6.37
C GLU A 143 -15.75 0.46 5.75
N VAL A 144 -16.91 0.22 6.34
CA VAL A 144 -17.92 -0.68 5.78
C VAL A 144 -18.90 0.13 4.94
N GLY A 145 -19.16 -0.33 3.72
CA GLY A 145 -20.11 0.29 2.81
C GLY A 145 -21.54 0.16 3.34
N LYS A 146 -22.20 1.31 3.54
CA LYS A 146 -23.59 1.41 4.05
C LYS A 146 -24.59 1.91 2.99
N ARG A 147 -24.13 2.26 1.80
CA ARG A 147 -24.97 2.82 0.72
C ARG A 147 -25.38 1.72 -0.23
N LYS A 148 -26.59 1.77 -0.76
CA LYS A 148 -27.19 0.75 -1.66
C LYS A 148 -26.25 0.18 -2.75
N ASN A 149 -25.36 0.99 -3.33
CA ASN A 149 -24.46 0.55 -4.41
C ASN A 149 -23.17 -0.14 -3.92
N TYR A 150 -22.86 -0.05 -2.62
CA TYR A 150 -21.65 -0.57 -2.00
C TYR A 150 -21.94 -1.26 -0.66
N GLU A 151 -23.22 -1.50 -0.38
CA GLU A 151 -23.67 -2.21 0.80
C GLU A 151 -23.09 -3.62 0.73
N GLY A 152 -22.52 -4.09 1.82
CA GLY A 152 -21.86 -5.39 1.79
C GLY A 152 -20.34 -5.33 1.54
N THR A 153 -19.73 -4.15 1.35
CA THR A 153 -18.30 -4.04 0.97
C THR A 153 -17.40 -3.52 2.10
N LEU A 154 -16.18 -4.03 2.15
CA LEU A 154 -15.07 -3.47 2.91
C LEU A 154 -14.32 -2.48 2.03
N ILE A 155 -14.16 -1.24 2.49
CA ILE A 155 -13.67 -0.12 1.69
C ILE A 155 -12.41 0.45 2.31
N PHE A 156 -11.28 0.31 1.61
CA PHE A 156 -10.02 0.97 1.93
C PHE A 156 -9.96 2.31 1.20
N ARG A 157 -10.02 3.40 1.94
CA ARG A 157 -9.98 4.77 1.40
C ARG A 157 -8.60 5.33 1.57
N TYR A 158 -7.93 5.51 0.45
CA TYR A 158 -6.63 6.17 0.40
C TYR A 158 -6.85 7.61 -0.07
N ILE A 159 -6.69 8.54 0.87
CA ILE A 159 -6.79 9.99 0.63
C ILE A 159 -5.38 10.56 0.52
N ARG A 160 -5.14 11.44 -0.45
CA ARG A 160 -3.87 12.17 -0.50
C ARG A 160 -3.87 13.19 0.63
N GLU A 161 -2.81 13.20 1.43
CA GLU A 161 -2.57 14.39 2.24
C GLU A 161 -2.35 15.57 1.29
N ASP A 162 -3.08 16.66 1.51
CA ASP A 162 -2.81 17.89 0.77
C ASP A 162 -1.36 18.28 1.08
N HIS A 163 -0.54 18.46 0.04
CA HIS A 163 0.88 18.82 0.15
C HIS A 163 1.13 20.10 0.98
N ALA A 164 0.09 20.86 1.31
CA ALA A 164 0.15 22.03 2.19
C ALA A 164 0.48 21.68 3.65
N THR A 165 0.17 20.47 4.14
CA THR A 165 0.40 20.10 5.55
C THR A 165 1.77 19.43 5.77
N SER A 166 2.28 18.68 4.79
CA SER A 166 3.57 17.98 4.92
C SER A 166 4.79 18.90 4.81
N GLN A 167 4.64 20.16 4.36
CA GLN A 167 5.75 21.13 4.31
C GLN A 167 6.11 21.78 5.65
N GLN A 168 5.41 21.46 6.76
CA GLN A 168 5.75 22.00 8.08
C GLN A 168 6.74 21.17 8.89
N LEU A 169 7.20 20.02 8.38
CA LEU A 169 8.19 19.18 9.07
C LEU A 169 9.48 19.06 8.27
N SER A 170 10.28 20.12 8.25
CA SER A 170 11.75 20.05 8.22
C SER A 170 12.36 21.44 8.05
N PHE A 171 12.61 22.14 9.17
CA PHE A 171 13.78 23.00 9.41
C PHE A 171 13.81 23.34 10.90
N LEU A 172 14.33 22.41 11.71
CA LEU A 172 14.94 22.68 13.01
C LEU A 172 16.28 21.98 13.05
#